data_AF-B6AB86-F1
#
_entry.id   AF-B6AB86-F1
#
_cell.length_a   1.000
_cell.length_b   1.000
_cell.length_c   1.000
_cell.angle_alpha   90.00
_cell.angle_beta   90.00
_cell.angle_gamma   90.00
#
_symmetry.space_group_name_H-M   'P 1'
#
loop_
_entity.id
_entity.type
_entity.pdbx_description
1 polymer ?
#
loop_
_entity_poly.entity_id
_entity_poly.type
_entity_poly.pdbx_seq_one_letter_code
_entity_poly.pdbx_strand_id
1 'polypeptide(L)'
;MNNYHQERSRIIQRNREEIRALEKEIKNKKGILKQQCQKNLETVLKRQEEELQKFEAQYNYKTTKTKSSSRGTICDTNIKPITLHEEKQWSSLSKTELESECRLRGLNSKGSREDLVTRLYIFTIDQKSKVNKNSDTNNMEITSNNNIKNDNISTQYTTFAVPPNINFSDADGTGKRKGKSTKRKVDHRKQGQHRQDSWAAFCARNSIPRKTNKELDSESEDQDNESSEENNSESNSDHIIIDEEERARQRKREVVMAKALEKILTNISSCTDDGITIDDLIDQLTKLNIRNFRPELLGYKTSEDWIAAQPKKLLVYDIKNKRIYPPGFNLESDDFI
;
A
#
# COMPACT_ATOMS: atom_id res chain seq x y z
N MET A 1 9.19 36.33 -15.16
CA MET A 1 9.18 35.00 -15.81
C MET A 1 8.21 34.00 -15.17
N ASN A 2 7.22 34.42 -14.37
CA ASN A 2 6.38 33.48 -13.58
C ASN A 2 5.14 32.92 -14.30
N ASN A 3 4.89 33.28 -15.57
CA ASN A 3 3.66 32.91 -16.26
C ASN A 3 3.71 31.50 -16.93
N TYR A 4 4.90 30.93 -17.15
CA TYR A 4 5.04 29.59 -17.77
C TYR A 4 4.34 28.50 -16.94
N HIS A 5 4.62 28.44 -15.64
CA HIS A 5 4.03 27.44 -14.76
C HIS A 5 2.52 27.61 -14.63
N GLN A 6 2.04 28.86 -14.62
CA GLN A 6 0.62 29.14 -14.52
C GLN A 6 -0.13 28.70 -15.79
N GLU A 7 0.40 29.00 -16.97
CA GLU A 7 -0.21 28.58 -18.24
C GLU A 7 -0.14 27.07 -18.44
N ARG A 8 1.01 26.43 -18.13
CA ARG A 8 1.15 24.98 -18.17
C ARG A 8 0.13 24.29 -17.26
N SER A 9 -0.06 24.83 -16.05
CA SER A 9 -1.04 24.31 -15.09
C SER A 9 -2.48 24.43 -15.63
N ARG A 10 -2.83 25.55 -16.27
CA ARG A 10 -4.15 25.73 -16.90
C ARG A 10 -4.41 24.72 -18.02
N ILE A 11 -3.41 24.44 -18.87
CA ILE A 11 -3.51 23.43 -19.94
C ILE A 11 -3.75 22.05 -19.32
N ILE A 12 -2.93 21.65 -18.35
CA ILE A 12 -3.07 20.35 -17.67
C ILE A 12 -4.44 20.20 -17.00
N GLN A 13 -4.94 21.27 -16.38
CA GLN A 13 -6.24 21.23 -15.71
C GLN A 13 -7.39 21.03 -16.71
N ARG A 14 -7.39 21.80 -17.81
CA ARG A 14 -8.38 21.64 -18.89
C ARG A 14 -8.39 20.21 -19.44
N ASN A 15 -7.20 19.68 -19.69
CA ASN A 15 -6.99 18.35 -20.25
C ASN A 15 -7.54 17.24 -19.31
N ARG A 16 -7.31 17.39 -18.00
CA ARG A 16 -7.84 16.47 -16.98
C ARG A 16 -9.38 16.50 -16.90
N GLU A 17 -9.98 17.67 -17.03
CA GLU A 17 -11.45 17.81 -17.00
C GLU A 17 -12.10 17.15 -18.22
N GLU A 18 -11.50 17.32 -19.40
CA GLU A 18 -11.95 16.70 -20.65
C GLU A 18 -11.86 15.16 -20.60
N ILE A 19 -10.73 14.61 -20.15
CA ILE A 19 -10.56 13.16 -19.95
C ILE A 19 -11.65 12.62 -19.01
N ARG A 20 -11.84 13.28 -17.86
CA ARG A 20 -12.82 12.84 -16.85
C ARG A 20 -14.25 12.84 -17.40
N ALA A 21 -14.59 13.78 -18.29
CA ALA A 21 -15.90 13.81 -18.94
C ALA A 21 -16.08 12.61 -19.87
N LEU A 22 -15.08 12.30 -20.71
CA LEU A 22 -15.11 11.16 -21.64
C LEU A 22 -15.14 9.81 -20.90
N GLU A 23 -14.40 9.68 -19.80
CA GLU A 23 -14.44 8.47 -18.96
C GLU A 23 -15.84 8.22 -18.38
N LYS A 24 -16.56 9.28 -17.99
CA LYS A 24 -17.96 9.15 -17.55
C LYS A 24 -18.88 8.73 -18.69
N GLU A 25 -18.67 9.25 -19.90
CA GLU A 25 -19.43 8.83 -21.07
C GLU A 25 -19.20 7.35 -21.42
N ILE A 26 -17.95 6.87 -21.35
CA ILE A 26 -17.59 5.47 -21.58
C ILE A 26 -18.29 4.55 -20.57
N LYS A 27 -18.42 4.99 -19.31
CA LYS A 27 -19.14 4.22 -18.28
C LYS A 27 -20.64 4.17 -18.53
N ASN A 28 -21.23 5.22 -19.09
CA ASN A 28 -22.67 5.32 -19.34
C ASN A 28 -23.10 4.65 -20.65
N LYS A 29 -22.22 4.57 -21.65
CA LYS A 29 -22.51 3.98 -22.97
C LYS A 29 -22.13 2.50 -23.01
N LYS A 30 -22.84 1.71 -23.81
CA LYS A 30 -22.62 0.27 -24.02
C LYS A 30 -22.47 -0.06 -25.51
N GLY A 31 -21.88 -1.21 -25.82
CA GLY A 31 -21.73 -1.71 -27.19
C GLY A 31 -20.88 -0.81 -28.10
N ILE A 32 -21.34 -0.60 -29.34
CA ILE A 32 -20.63 0.17 -30.37
C ILE A 32 -20.34 1.61 -29.93
N LEU A 33 -21.28 2.25 -29.21
CA LEU A 33 -21.10 3.61 -28.71
C LEU A 33 -19.97 3.70 -27.67
N LYS A 34 -19.74 2.64 -26.89
CA LYS A 34 -18.63 2.59 -25.95
C LYS A 34 -17.29 2.55 -26.70
N GLN A 35 -17.20 1.77 -27.77
CA GLN A 35 -16.00 1.71 -28.62
C GLN A 35 -15.71 3.05 -29.30
N GLN A 36 -16.74 3.75 -29.78
CA GLN A 36 -16.57 5.11 -30.34
C GLN A 36 -16.06 6.10 -29.28
N CYS A 37 -16.61 6.08 -28.07
CA CYS A 37 -16.13 6.93 -26.98
C CYS A 37 -14.70 6.58 -26.54
N GLN A 38 -14.29 5.31 -26.59
CA GLN A 38 -12.90 4.90 -26.35
C GLN A 38 -11.95 5.44 -27.42
N LYS A 39 -12.30 5.33 -28.70
CA LYS A 39 -11.51 5.95 -29.79
C LYS A 39 -11.40 7.46 -29.62
N ASN A 40 -12.48 8.12 -29.21
CA ASN A 40 -12.45 9.57 -28.93
C ASN A 40 -11.57 9.91 -27.72
N LEU A 41 -11.51 9.06 -26.70
CA LEU A 41 -10.59 9.24 -25.58
C LEU A 41 -9.13 9.16 -26.04
N GLU A 42 -8.80 8.20 -26.89
CA GLU A 42 -7.45 8.05 -27.46
C GLU A 42 -7.03 9.25 -28.32
N THR A 43 -7.92 9.75 -29.18
CA THR A 43 -7.62 10.92 -30.02
C THR A 43 -7.42 12.19 -29.18
N VAL A 44 -8.20 12.35 -28.11
CA VAL A 44 -8.02 13.47 -27.16
C VAL A 44 -6.70 13.35 -26.42
N LEU A 45 -6.33 12.17 -25.92
CA LEU A 45 -5.04 11.96 -25.25
C LEU A 45 -3.87 12.33 -26.16
N LYS A 46 -3.90 11.89 -27.42
CA LYS A 46 -2.87 12.25 -28.41
C LYS A 46 -2.80 13.75 -28.66
N ARG A 47 -3.96 14.42 -28.82
CA ARG A 47 -4.03 15.88 -29.00
C ARG A 47 -3.44 16.62 -27.80
N GLN A 48 -3.68 16.15 -26.59
CA GLN A 48 -3.18 16.77 -25.35
C GLN A 48 -1.66 16.63 -25.21
N GLU A 49 -1.10 15.49 -25.59
CA GLU A 49 0.35 15.29 -25.65
C GLU A 49 1.00 16.26 -26.67
N GLU A 50 0.43 16.37 -27.87
CA GLU A 50 0.90 17.31 -28.89
C GLU A 50 0.79 18.76 -28.43
N GLU A 51 -0.27 19.15 -27.72
CA GLU A 51 -0.44 20.50 -27.19
C GLU A 51 0.61 20.84 -26.12
N LEU A 52 0.89 19.91 -25.20
CA LEU A 52 1.96 20.08 -24.21
C LEU A 52 3.34 20.15 -24.86
N GLN A 53 3.60 19.31 -25.85
CA GLN A 53 4.87 19.32 -26.59
C GLN A 53 5.06 20.63 -27.35
N LYS A 54 4.01 21.13 -28.03
CA LYS A 54 4.02 22.44 -28.71
C LYS A 54 4.25 23.58 -27.73
N PHE A 55 3.62 23.53 -26.56
CA PHE A 55 3.80 24.52 -25.50
C PHE A 55 5.25 24.53 -24.98
N GLU A 56 5.83 23.36 -24.70
CA GLU A 56 7.22 23.25 -24.24
C GLU A 56 8.20 23.72 -25.31
N ALA A 57 7.99 23.36 -26.58
CA ALA A 57 8.80 23.86 -27.69
C ALA A 57 8.74 25.38 -27.79
N GLN A 58 7.54 25.98 -27.75
CA GLN A 58 7.35 27.42 -27.87
C GLN A 58 8.07 28.22 -26.78
N TYR A 59 8.12 27.69 -25.55
CA TYR A 59 8.81 28.35 -24.44
C TYR A 59 10.33 28.16 -24.46
N ASN A 60 10.82 26.99 -24.90
CA ASN A 60 12.25 26.74 -25.05
C ASN A 60 12.92 27.63 -26.12
N TYR A 61 12.19 28.03 -27.18
CA TYR A 61 12.71 28.97 -28.18
C TYR A 61 12.83 30.41 -27.66
N LYS A 62 12.07 30.79 -26.63
CA LYS A 62 12.11 32.16 -26.08
C LYS A 62 13.23 32.35 -25.06
N THR A 63 13.66 31.30 -24.37
CA THR A 63 14.72 31.38 -23.34
C THR A 63 16.13 31.39 -23.95
N THR A 64 16.31 30.82 -25.14
CA THR A 64 17.62 30.71 -25.82
C THR A 64 18.02 31.95 -26.64
N LYS A 65 17.10 32.88 -26.91
CA LYS A 65 17.39 34.11 -27.67
C LYS A 65 17.92 35.29 -26.84
N THR A 66 18.08 35.17 -25.52
CA THR A 66 18.40 36.31 -24.64
C THR A 66 19.75 36.26 -23.94
N LYS A 67 20.66 35.34 -24.28
CA LYS A 67 22.01 35.37 -23.67
C LYS A 67 23.11 34.73 -24.54
N SER A 68 23.42 35.35 -25.68
CA SER A 68 24.67 35.11 -26.38
C SER A 68 25.68 36.23 -26.05
N SER A 69 26.46 36.04 -24.99
CA SER A 69 27.77 36.69 -24.85
C SER A 69 28.67 35.86 -23.94
N SER A 70 29.72 35.31 -24.58
CA SER A 70 30.96 34.73 -24.02
C SER A 70 30.84 33.42 -23.22
N ARG A 71 31.79 32.47 -23.20
CA ARG A 71 32.95 32.03 -24.01
C ARG A 71 33.52 30.85 -23.20
N GLY A 72 33.95 29.76 -23.84
CA GLY A 72 34.66 28.64 -23.19
C GLY A 72 33.99 27.29 -23.47
N THR A 73 34.34 26.53 -24.50
CA THR A 73 35.60 25.80 -24.79
C THR A 73 35.76 24.51 -23.96
N ILE A 74 35.26 23.41 -24.55
CA ILE A 74 35.81 22.06 -24.69
C ILE A 74 36.82 21.57 -23.64
N CYS A 75 36.51 20.44 -22.97
CA CYS A 75 37.42 19.29 -22.88
C CYS A 75 36.68 17.98 -22.52
N ASP A 76 36.81 17.01 -23.42
CA ASP A 76 36.63 15.58 -23.18
C ASP A 76 37.70 15.09 -22.20
N THR A 77 37.29 14.52 -21.07
CA THR A 77 38.01 13.40 -20.44
C THR A 77 37.05 12.53 -19.64
N ASN A 78 37.13 11.24 -19.93
CA ASN A 78 36.22 10.17 -19.58
C ASN A 78 36.54 9.58 -18.19
N ILE A 79 36.34 10.36 -17.13
CA ILE A 79 36.21 9.88 -15.76
C ILE A 79 35.09 10.71 -15.15
N LYS A 80 33.88 10.15 -15.02
CA LYS A 80 32.78 10.84 -14.34
C LYS A 80 33.23 11.11 -12.90
N PRO A 81 33.50 12.37 -12.50
CA PRO A 81 33.71 12.66 -11.09
C PRO A 81 32.48 12.15 -10.37
N ILE A 82 32.68 11.38 -9.29
CA ILE A 82 31.61 11.03 -8.36
C ILE A 82 31.20 12.35 -7.73
N THR A 83 30.30 13.06 -8.41
CA THR A 83 29.63 14.23 -7.88
C THR A 83 28.80 13.70 -6.72
N LEU A 84 29.25 14.01 -5.51
CA LEU A 84 28.44 13.89 -4.30
C LEU A 84 27.11 14.57 -4.60
N HIS A 85 26.08 13.77 -4.83
CA HIS A 85 24.76 14.27 -5.12
C HIS A 85 24.32 15.09 -3.91
N GLU A 86 24.18 16.40 -4.11
CA GLU A 86 23.49 17.28 -3.16
C GLU A 86 22.16 16.62 -2.75
N GLU A 87 21.78 16.76 -1.47
CA GLU A 87 20.59 16.14 -0.89
C GLU A 87 19.32 16.63 -1.59
N LYS A 88 19.02 15.99 -2.72
CA LYS A 88 17.85 16.26 -3.53
C LYS A 88 16.64 15.77 -2.74
N GLN A 89 15.68 16.66 -2.47
CA GLN A 89 14.43 16.28 -1.81
C GLN A 89 13.56 15.47 -2.76
N TRP A 90 13.71 14.15 -2.74
CA TRP A 90 12.97 13.20 -3.58
C TRP A 90 11.45 13.38 -3.47
N SER A 91 10.95 13.81 -2.31
CA SER A 91 9.53 14.06 -2.06
C SER A 91 8.92 15.19 -2.90
N SER A 92 9.74 16.08 -3.47
CA SER A 92 9.28 17.20 -4.30
C SER A 92 9.09 16.84 -5.78
N LEU A 93 9.71 15.76 -6.26
CA LEU A 93 9.67 15.34 -7.66
C LEU A 93 8.31 14.75 -8.03
N SER A 94 7.90 14.89 -9.29
CA SER A 94 6.70 14.23 -9.83
C SER A 94 6.90 12.70 -9.94
N LYS A 95 5.81 11.93 -10.04
CA LYS A 95 5.91 10.46 -10.17
C LYS A 95 6.75 10.05 -11.39
N THR A 96 6.56 10.72 -12.52
CA THR A 96 7.31 10.46 -13.76
C THR A 96 8.80 10.75 -13.63
N GLU A 97 9.18 11.81 -12.90
CA GLU A 97 10.58 12.11 -12.60
C GLU A 97 11.19 11.10 -11.63
N LEU A 98 10.42 10.60 -10.66
CA LEU A 98 10.86 9.53 -9.77
C LEU A 98 11.08 8.22 -10.54
N GLU A 99 10.19 7.88 -11.47
CA GLU A 99 10.35 6.70 -12.32
C GLU A 99 11.58 6.80 -13.22
N SER A 100 11.86 7.99 -13.79
CA SER A 100 13.05 8.20 -14.63
C SER A 100 14.34 8.16 -13.82
N GLU A 101 14.38 8.75 -12.62
CA GLU A 101 15.52 8.68 -11.70
C GLU A 101 15.78 7.22 -11.24
N CYS A 102 14.72 6.45 -10.96
CA CYS A 102 14.86 5.02 -10.67
C CYS A 102 15.47 4.26 -11.85
N ARG A 103 14.98 4.48 -13.09
CA ARG A 103 15.54 3.83 -14.30
C ARG A 103 17.00 4.19 -14.53
N LEU A 104 17.35 5.46 -14.37
CA LEU A 104 18.73 5.95 -14.52
C LEU A 104 19.70 5.28 -13.54
N ARG A 105 19.21 4.88 -12.36
CA ARG A 105 19.99 4.21 -11.31
C ARG A 105 19.90 2.68 -11.34
N GLY A 106 19.22 2.11 -12.34
CA GLY A 106 19.01 0.66 -12.43
C GLY A 106 18.06 0.09 -11.37
N LEU A 107 17.25 0.93 -10.74
CA LEU A 107 16.23 0.52 -9.77
C LEU A 107 14.90 0.22 -10.48
N ASN A 108 14.08 -0.64 -9.87
CA ASN A 108 12.74 -0.91 -10.38
C ASN A 108 11.92 0.39 -10.44
N SER A 109 11.33 0.70 -11.60
CA SER A 109 10.55 1.92 -11.82
C SER A 109 9.04 1.73 -11.62
N LYS A 110 8.57 0.56 -11.18
CA LYS A 110 7.15 0.31 -10.89
C LYS A 110 6.84 0.55 -9.41
N GLY A 111 5.67 1.10 -9.11
CA GLY A 111 5.18 1.29 -7.75
C GLY A 111 4.30 2.53 -7.54
N SER A 112 3.89 2.73 -6.28
CA SER A 112 3.32 4.00 -5.84
C SER A 112 4.40 5.11 -5.83
N ARG A 113 3.99 6.37 -5.72
CA ARG A 113 4.93 7.50 -5.63
C ARG A 113 5.82 7.33 -4.39
N GLU A 114 5.22 6.94 -3.28
CA GLU A 114 5.84 6.74 -1.99
C GLU A 114 6.89 5.61 -2.07
N ASP A 115 6.59 4.51 -2.76
CA ASP A 115 7.55 3.41 -2.95
C ASP A 115 8.79 3.85 -3.73
N LEU A 116 8.61 4.67 -4.77
CA LEU A 116 9.72 5.18 -5.59
C LEU A 116 10.60 6.14 -4.77
N VAL A 117 10.00 7.03 -3.98
CA VAL A 117 10.71 7.93 -3.06
C VAL A 117 11.51 7.11 -2.04
N THR A 118 10.91 6.12 -1.40
CA THR A 118 11.58 5.25 -0.43
C THR A 118 12.76 4.51 -1.07
N ARG A 119 12.60 3.97 -2.29
CA ARG A 119 13.69 3.30 -3.02
C ARG A 119 14.87 4.22 -3.30
N LEU A 120 14.61 5.44 -3.77
CA LEU A 120 15.65 6.44 -4.02
C LEU A 120 16.34 6.88 -2.72
N TYR A 121 15.58 6.99 -1.62
CA TYR A 121 16.12 7.31 -0.31
C TYR A 121 17.08 6.22 0.19
N ILE A 122 16.67 4.95 0.14
CA ILE A 122 17.52 3.80 0.51
C ILE A 122 18.79 3.77 -0.36
N PHE A 123 18.65 3.94 -1.68
CA PHE A 123 19.80 4.00 -2.58
C PHE A 123 20.79 5.12 -2.19
N THR A 124 20.28 6.30 -1.80
CA THR A 124 21.12 7.41 -1.38
C THR A 124 21.88 7.10 -0.09
N ILE A 125 21.23 6.44 0.87
CA ILE A 125 21.87 5.96 2.11
C ILE A 125 22.96 4.92 1.80
N ASP A 126 22.69 3.97 0.91
CA ASP A 126 23.64 2.93 0.52
C ASP A 126 24.87 3.51 -0.20
N GLN A 127 24.69 4.56 -1.00
CA GLN A 127 25.84 5.26 -1.61
C GLN A 127 26.67 5.99 -0.55
N LYS A 128 26.03 6.68 0.40
CA LYS A 128 26.73 7.35 1.51
C LYS A 128 27.53 6.35 2.37
N SER A 129 26.96 5.18 2.66
CA SER A 129 27.65 4.16 3.46
C SER A 129 28.85 3.53 2.74
N LYS A 130 28.77 3.36 1.41
CA LYS A 130 29.91 2.89 0.60
C LYS A 130 31.04 3.91 0.53
N VAL A 131 30.73 5.21 0.47
CA VAL A 131 31.75 6.26 0.46
C VAL A 131 32.52 6.29 1.79
N ASN A 132 31.83 6.18 2.94
CA ASN A 132 32.49 6.17 4.25
C ASN A 132 33.39 4.94 4.48
N LYS A 133 33.06 3.77 3.93
CA LYS A 133 33.91 2.56 4.10
C LYS A 133 35.24 2.66 3.35
N ASN A 134 35.32 3.49 2.31
CA ASN A 134 36.54 3.67 1.52
C ASN A 134 37.46 4.77 2.09
N SER A 135 36.98 5.64 2.99
CA SER A 135 37.84 6.65 3.63
C SER A 135 38.73 6.07 4.73
N ASP A 136 38.31 4.97 5.36
CA ASP A 136 39.04 4.39 6.49
C ASP A 136 40.16 3.42 6.05
N THR A 137 40.09 2.89 4.82
CA THR A 137 41.07 1.94 4.29
C THR A 137 42.29 2.58 3.65
N ASN A 138 42.27 3.89 3.36
CA ASN A 138 43.40 4.61 2.76
C ASN A 138 44.28 5.37 3.76
N ASN A 139 44.08 5.18 5.07
CA ASN A 139 44.89 5.83 6.12
C ASN A 139 45.66 4.85 7.02
N MET A 140 45.79 3.58 6.62
CA MET A 140 46.49 2.57 7.43
C MET A 140 47.51 1.74 6.64
N GLU A 141 48.28 2.40 5.76
CA GLU A 141 49.51 1.81 5.24
C GLU A 141 50.61 2.87 5.25
N ILE A 142 51.37 2.88 6.34
CA ILE A 142 52.80 3.23 6.50
C ILE A 142 52.98 3.43 8.01
N THR A 143 53.21 2.34 8.75
CA THR A 143 54.37 2.17 9.65
C THR A 143 54.31 0.84 10.38
N SER A 144 55.33 0.01 10.08
CA SER A 144 56.16 -0.68 11.06
C SER A 144 55.57 -1.81 11.90
N ASN A 145 55.99 -3.03 11.54
CA ASN A 145 56.63 -4.01 12.41
C ASN A 145 56.66 -3.65 13.91
N ASN A 146 55.97 -4.43 14.74
CA ASN A 146 56.60 -5.17 15.85
C ASN A 146 55.57 -6.06 16.55
N ASN A 147 55.89 -7.36 16.57
CA ASN A 147 55.77 -8.28 17.71
C ASN A 147 55.20 -7.64 18.99
N ILE A 148 54.05 -8.13 19.49
CA ILE A 148 53.81 -8.37 20.93
C ILE A 148 52.58 -9.27 21.10
N LYS A 149 52.83 -10.27 21.95
CA LYS A 149 52.02 -11.29 22.60
C LYS A 149 50.54 -10.99 22.85
N ASN A 150 49.76 -12.05 22.65
CA ASN A 150 48.53 -12.40 23.35
C ASN A 150 48.50 -11.89 24.80
N ASP A 151 47.43 -11.19 25.16
CA ASP A 151 46.79 -11.30 26.47
C ASP A 151 45.31 -10.87 26.40
N ASN A 152 44.45 -11.84 26.71
CA ASN A 152 43.22 -11.76 27.51
C ASN A 152 42.59 -10.36 27.71
N ILE A 153 41.54 -10.04 26.95
CA ILE A 153 40.66 -8.90 27.26
C ILE A 153 39.32 -9.42 27.78
N SER A 154 39.20 -9.27 29.09
CA SER A 154 38.00 -9.38 29.91
C SER A 154 36.88 -8.49 29.35
N THR A 155 35.78 -9.12 28.97
CA THR A 155 34.55 -8.46 28.51
C THR A 155 33.88 -7.79 29.70
N GLN A 156 34.17 -6.50 29.91
CA GLN A 156 33.41 -5.69 30.87
C GLN A 156 32.12 -5.20 30.21
N TYR A 157 31.02 -5.58 30.84
CA TYR A 157 29.64 -5.24 30.52
C TYR A 157 29.47 -3.72 30.53
N THR A 158 29.22 -3.15 29.35
CA THR A 158 28.76 -1.77 29.21
C THR A 158 27.33 -1.70 29.75
N THR A 159 27.19 -1.11 30.93
CA THR A 159 25.92 -0.74 31.53
C THR A 159 25.16 0.19 30.59
N PHE A 160 24.01 -0.28 30.10
CA PHE A 160 23.07 0.52 29.35
C PHE A 160 22.57 1.67 30.24
N ALA A 161 22.84 2.90 29.78
CA ALA A 161 22.35 4.11 30.41
C ALA A 161 20.80 4.09 30.43
N VAL A 162 20.26 4.12 31.65
CA VAL A 162 18.82 4.30 31.91
C VAL A 162 18.38 5.64 31.32
N PRO A 163 17.39 5.67 30.41
CA PRO A 163 16.89 6.93 29.87
C PRO A 163 16.23 7.76 31.00
N PRO A 164 16.38 9.09 30.99
CA PRO A 164 15.81 9.95 32.02
C PRO A 164 14.29 9.85 32.02
N ASN A 165 13.74 9.67 33.22
CA ASN A 165 12.31 9.62 33.50
C ASN A 165 11.70 11.01 33.23
N ILE A 166 11.03 11.17 32.09
CA ILE A 166 10.32 12.40 31.74
C ILE A 166 8.94 12.32 32.40
N ASN A 167 8.81 12.98 33.56
CA ASN A 167 7.51 13.25 34.18
C ASN A 167 6.69 14.16 33.26
N PHE A 168 5.68 13.58 32.61
CA PHE A 168 4.58 14.33 31.99
C PHE A 168 3.50 14.61 33.03
N SER A 169 3.80 15.50 33.97
CA SER A 169 2.79 16.22 34.75
C SER A 169 2.89 17.69 34.36
N ASP A 170 1.74 18.31 34.08
CA ASP A 170 1.54 19.73 33.79
C ASP A 170 1.53 20.12 32.31
N ALA A 171 0.50 19.66 31.61
CA ALA A 171 -0.02 20.36 30.43
C ALA A 171 -1.54 20.52 30.52
N ASP A 172 -2.01 21.20 31.57
CA ASP A 172 -3.36 21.76 31.64
C ASP A 172 -3.48 22.96 30.68
N GLY A 173 -3.57 22.65 29.39
CA GLY A 173 -3.86 23.61 28.33
C GLY A 173 -5.33 23.58 27.95
N THR A 174 -6.20 24.20 28.76
CA THR A 174 -7.61 24.44 28.42
C THR A 174 -7.75 25.52 27.34
N GLY A 175 -7.30 25.20 26.13
CA GLY A 175 -7.43 26.06 24.95
C GLY A 175 -8.86 26.10 24.39
N LYS A 176 -9.76 26.84 25.04
CA LYS A 176 -11.07 27.21 24.48
C LYS A 176 -10.90 28.07 23.23
N ARG A 177 -10.75 27.45 22.06
CA ARG A 177 -10.87 28.15 20.77
C ARG A 177 -12.35 28.42 20.47
N LYS A 178 -12.81 29.63 20.79
CA LYS A 178 -14.06 30.20 20.27
C LYS A 178 -13.91 30.46 18.76
N GLY A 179 -14.33 29.50 17.94
CA GLY A 179 -14.54 29.70 16.51
C GLY A 179 -15.79 30.54 16.26
N LYS A 180 -15.59 31.77 15.78
CA LYS A 180 -16.63 32.69 15.29
C LYS A 180 -17.48 32.01 14.20
N SER A 181 -18.72 31.69 14.55
CA SER A 181 -19.79 31.36 13.62
C SER A 181 -20.07 32.57 12.71
N THR A 182 -19.64 32.49 11.46
CA THR A 182 -20.07 33.41 10.41
C THR A 182 -21.45 32.95 9.94
N LYS A 183 -22.46 33.67 10.42
CA LYS A 183 -23.84 33.62 9.91
C LYS A 183 -23.83 33.92 8.40
N ARG A 184 -23.84 32.88 7.57
CA ARG A 184 -24.33 33.00 6.19
C ARG A 184 -25.84 32.89 6.25
N LYS A 185 -26.51 34.03 6.07
CA LYS A 185 -27.93 34.09 5.68
C LYS A 185 -28.06 33.30 4.39
N VAL A 186 -28.72 32.14 4.47
CA VAL A 186 -29.18 31.40 3.29
C VAL A 186 -30.55 31.98 2.97
N ASP A 187 -30.64 32.64 1.83
CA ASP A 187 -31.89 33.16 1.29
C ASP A 187 -32.85 32.00 1.00
N HIS A 188 -33.96 31.98 1.73
CA HIS A 188 -35.11 31.14 1.42
C HIS A 188 -35.83 31.69 0.19
N ARG A 189 -35.40 31.30 -1.02
CA ARG A 189 -36.25 31.47 -2.21
C ARG A 189 -35.93 30.47 -3.29
N LYS A 190 -36.56 29.29 -3.19
CA LYS A 190 -37.37 28.72 -4.28
C LYS A 190 -38.05 27.45 -3.79
N GLN A 191 -39.37 27.50 -3.81
CA GLN A 191 -40.22 26.33 -3.75
C GLN A 191 -39.89 25.44 -4.96
N GLY A 192 -39.31 24.28 -4.68
CA GLY A 192 -39.23 23.17 -5.61
C GLY A 192 -39.72 21.97 -4.82
N GLN A 193 -40.86 21.41 -5.24
CA GLN A 193 -41.52 20.28 -4.62
C GLN A 193 -40.50 19.18 -4.31
N HIS A 194 -40.22 18.99 -3.02
CA HIS A 194 -39.47 17.85 -2.53
C HIS A 194 -40.33 16.62 -2.76
N ARG A 195 -40.12 15.95 -3.90
CA ARG A 195 -40.58 14.58 -4.08
C ARG A 195 -39.94 13.77 -2.96
N GLN A 196 -40.78 13.27 -2.07
CA GLN A 196 -40.41 12.26 -1.10
C GLN A 196 -40.18 10.96 -1.87
N ASP A 197 -39.04 10.85 -2.53
CA ASP A 197 -38.52 9.56 -2.96
C ASP A 197 -38.03 8.86 -1.70
N SER A 198 -38.99 8.31 -0.96
CA SER A 198 -38.72 7.50 0.22
C SER A 198 -37.86 6.31 -0.21
N TRP A 199 -36.89 5.95 0.63
CA TRP A 199 -35.99 4.83 0.39
C TRP A 199 -36.75 3.51 0.14
N ALA A 200 -37.99 3.42 0.64
CA ALA A 200 -38.92 2.33 0.34
C ALA A 200 -39.28 2.21 -1.16
N ALA A 201 -39.41 3.32 -1.89
CA ALA A 201 -39.68 3.31 -3.34
C ALA A 201 -38.48 2.80 -4.16
N PHE A 202 -37.25 2.96 -3.65
CA PHE A 202 -36.06 2.40 -4.26
C PHE A 202 -35.96 0.88 -4.08
N CYS A 203 -36.33 0.37 -2.90
CA CYS A 203 -36.35 -1.08 -2.64
C CYS A 203 -37.44 -1.81 -3.45
N ALA A 204 -38.59 -1.19 -3.70
CA ALA A 204 -39.67 -1.80 -4.49
C ALA A 204 -39.28 -2.02 -5.97
N ARG A 205 -38.43 -1.16 -6.54
CA ARG A 205 -38.03 -1.22 -7.96
C ARG A 205 -36.96 -2.26 -8.30
N ASN A 206 -36.25 -2.78 -7.30
CA ASN A 206 -35.21 -3.81 -7.47
C ASN A 206 -35.60 -5.16 -6.86
N SER A 207 -36.91 -5.47 -6.81
CA SER A 207 -37.37 -6.81 -6.47
C SER A 207 -36.96 -7.81 -7.55
N ILE A 208 -35.81 -8.45 -7.34
CA ILE A 208 -35.30 -9.59 -8.09
C ILE A 208 -36.32 -10.72 -7.95
N PRO A 209 -36.84 -11.32 -9.04
CA PRO A 209 -37.72 -12.48 -8.95
C PRO A 209 -36.93 -13.64 -8.32
N ARG A 210 -37.30 -14.02 -7.09
CA ARG A 210 -36.82 -15.25 -6.45
C ARG A 210 -37.37 -16.42 -7.25
N LYS A 211 -36.48 -17.12 -7.97
CA LYS A 211 -36.78 -18.46 -8.51
C LYS A 211 -36.97 -19.39 -7.32
N THR A 212 -38.21 -19.83 -7.14
CA THR A 212 -38.58 -20.96 -6.28
C THR A 212 -38.13 -22.25 -6.98
N ASN A 213 -36.97 -22.79 -6.59
CA ASN A 213 -36.67 -24.21 -6.72
C ASN A 213 -37.22 -24.83 -5.42
N LYS A 214 -38.47 -25.29 -5.37
CA LYS A 214 -38.95 -26.60 -5.82
C LYS A 214 -38.05 -27.74 -5.37
N GLU A 215 -38.40 -28.25 -4.20
CA GLU A 215 -38.39 -29.65 -3.77
C GLU A 215 -37.69 -30.62 -4.72
N LEU A 216 -36.60 -31.21 -4.22
CA LEU A 216 -36.29 -32.61 -4.46
C LEU A 216 -35.76 -33.21 -3.16
N ASP A 217 -36.66 -33.93 -2.48
CA ASP A 217 -36.33 -35.06 -1.63
C ASP A 217 -35.47 -36.05 -2.43
N SER A 218 -34.37 -36.52 -1.85
CA SER A 218 -33.83 -37.82 -2.17
C SER A 218 -33.01 -38.34 -1.00
N GLU A 219 -33.65 -39.22 -0.24
CA GLU A 219 -33.01 -40.21 0.63
C GLU A 219 -32.15 -41.18 -0.20
N SER A 220 -31.02 -41.61 0.35
CA SER A 220 -30.36 -42.94 0.21
C SER A 220 -28.95 -42.81 0.78
N GLU A 221 -28.70 -43.37 1.96
CA GLU A 221 -28.31 -44.76 2.25
C GLU A 221 -26.78 -44.91 2.40
N ASP A 222 -26.45 -45.47 3.56
CA ASP A 222 -25.15 -45.86 4.06
C ASP A 222 -24.31 -46.69 3.06
N GLN A 223 -23.05 -46.31 2.89
CA GLN A 223 -21.99 -47.25 2.53
C GLN A 223 -20.72 -46.94 3.32
N ASP A 224 -20.49 -47.78 4.33
CA ASP A 224 -19.18 -48.06 4.90
C ASP A 224 -18.20 -48.46 3.79
N ASN A 225 -17.08 -47.74 3.68
CA ASN A 225 -15.94 -48.21 2.91
C ASN A 225 -14.64 -47.78 3.60
N GLU A 226 -14.15 -48.65 4.48
CA GLU A 226 -12.74 -48.71 4.87
C GLU A 226 -11.90 -49.08 3.66
N SER A 227 -10.99 -48.21 3.24
CA SER A 227 -9.69 -48.64 2.70
C SER A 227 -8.73 -47.45 2.62
N SER A 228 -7.68 -47.56 3.41
CA SER A 228 -6.35 -46.99 3.20
C SER A 228 -5.94 -46.93 1.73
N GLU A 229 -5.38 -45.79 1.29
CA GLU A 229 -4.14 -45.75 0.52
C GLU A 229 -3.64 -44.31 0.31
N GLU A 230 -2.32 -44.18 0.41
CA GLU A 230 -1.51 -42.97 0.41
C GLU A 230 -1.61 -42.23 -0.94
N ASN A 231 -2.53 -41.28 -1.05
CA ASN A 231 -2.57 -40.38 -2.19
C ASN A 231 -1.51 -39.27 -2.04
N ASN A 232 -0.34 -39.56 -2.60
CA ASN A 232 0.68 -38.57 -2.96
C ASN A 232 0.07 -37.62 -4.02
N SER A 233 -0.67 -36.63 -3.53
CA SER A 233 -1.30 -35.59 -4.33
C SER A 233 -0.21 -34.68 -4.90
N GLU A 234 0.30 -35.04 -6.08
CA GLU A 234 0.95 -34.12 -7.01
C GLU A 234 -0.07 -33.01 -7.34
N SER A 235 -0.08 -32.02 -6.46
CA SER A 235 -0.84 -30.79 -6.60
C SER A 235 -0.33 -30.09 -7.85
N ASN A 236 -0.95 -30.42 -8.98
CA ASN A 236 -0.96 -29.60 -10.18
C ASN A 236 -1.50 -28.25 -9.74
N SER A 237 -0.58 -27.39 -9.32
CA SER A 237 -0.79 -25.99 -8.99
C SER A 237 -1.22 -25.34 -10.29
N ASP A 238 -2.52 -25.45 -10.56
CA ASP A 238 -3.24 -24.61 -11.50
C ASP A 238 -2.94 -23.20 -11.04
N HIS A 239 -1.91 -22.63 -11.66
CA HIS A 239 -1.44 -21.29 -11.38
C HIS A 239 -2.49 -20.35 -11.97
N ILE A 240 -3.63 -20.25 -11.29
CA ILE A 240 -4.69 -19.30 -11.59
C ILE A 240 -3.98 -17.96 -11.65
N ILE A 241 -3.93 -17.37 -12.84
CA ILE A 241 -3.35 -16.04 -13.05
C ILE A 241 -4.32 -15.08 -12.38
N ILE A 242 -4.16 -14.91 -11.07
CA ILE A 242 -4.95 -13.97 -10.29
C ILE A 242 -4.51 -12.58 -10.72
N ASP A 243 -5.48 -11.84 -11.26
CA ASP A 243 -5.30 -10.46 -11.70
C ASP A 243 -4.66 -9.63 -10.58
N GLU A 244 -3.71 -8.77 -10.95
CA GLU A 244 -2.96 -7.93 -10.01
C GLU A 244 -3.93 -7.09 -9.15
N GLU A 245 -5.06 -6.69 -9.73
CA GLU A 245 -6.09 -5.95 -9.03
C GLU A 245 -6.74 -6.76 -7.90
N GLU A 246 -7.01 -8.04 -8.09
CA GLU A 246 -7.63 -8.87 -7.04
C GLU A 246 -6.62 -9.20 -5.93
N ARG A 247 -5.34 -9.43 -6.26
CA ARG A 247 -4.27 -9.53 -5.24
C ARG A 247 -4.17 -8.28 -4.37
N ALA A 248 -4.32 -7.09 -4.96
CA ALA A 248 -4.33 -5.84 -4.19
C ALA A 248 -5.55 -5.72 -3.27
N ARG A 249 -6.72 -6.26 -3.67
CA ARG A 249 -7.92 -6.30 -2.82
C ARG A 249 -7.78 -7.34 -1.70
N GLN A 250 -7.23 -8.52 -1.98
CA GLN A 250 -6.93 -9.55 -0.99
C GLN A 250 -6.03 -8.98 0.12
N ARG A 251 -4.91 -8.33 -0.23
CA ARG A 251 -4.02 -7.69 0.76
C ARG A 251 -4.74 -6.69 1.66
N LYS A 252 -5.68 -5.91 1.12
CA LYS A 252 -6.48 -4.98 1.93
C LYS A 252 -7.39 -5.72 2.90
N ARG A 253 -8.04 -6.79 2.46
CA ARG A 253 -8.89 -7.64 3.32
C ARG A 253 -8.03 -8.30 4.41
N GLU A 254 -6.87 -8.85 4.06
CA GLU A 254 -5.93 -9.44 5.02
C GLU A 254 -5.50 -8.45 6.09
N VAL A 255 -5.14 -7.21 5.72
CA VAL A 255 -4.75 -6.17 6.68
C VAL A 255 -5.89 -5.82 7.63
N VAL A 256 -7.13 -5.75 7.13
CA VAL A 256 -8.30 -5.52 7.99
C VAL A 256 -8.53 -6.69 8.94
N MET A 257 -8.41 -7.93 8.45
CA MET A 257 -8.58 -9.13 9.25
C MET A 257 -7.48 -9.29 10.31
N ALA A 258 -6.22 -9.03 9.96
CA ALA A 258 -5.10 -9.06 10.91
C ALA A 258 -5.31 -8.06 12.06
N LYS A 259 -5.78 -6.83 11.76
CA LYS A 259 -6.11 -5.84 12.79
C LYS A 259 -7.30 -6.25 13.65
N ALA A 260 -8.27 -6.94 13.07
CA ALA A 260 -9.41 -7.46 13.81
C ALA A 260 -8.98 -8.57 14.77
N LEU A 261 -8.16 -9.51 14.29
CA LEU A 261 -7.55 -10.58 15.10
C LEU A 261 -6.76 -10.00 16.28
N GLU A 262 -5.87 -9.05 16.01
CA GLU A 262 -5.08 -8.38 17.04
C GLU A 262 -5.98 -7.74 18.11
N LYS A 263 -7.07 -7.07 17.70
CA LYS A 263 -8.04 -6.48 18.64
C LYS A 263 -8.80 -7.55 19.44
N ILE A 264 -9.22 -8.64 18.81
CA ILE A 264 -9.94 -9.74 19.49
C ILE A 264 -9.02 -10.40 20.53
N LEU A 265 -7.79 -10.75 20.13
CA LEU A 265 -6.81 -11.38 21.00
C LEU A 265 -6.39 -10.45 22.14
N THR A 266 -6.16 -9.16 21.87
CA THR A 266 -5.83 -8.19 22.93
C THR A 266 -6.95 -8.07 23.99
N ASN A 267 -8.22 -8.16 23.56
CA ASN A 267 -9.36 -8.15 24.48
C ASN A 267 -9.51 -9.45 25.29
N ILE A 268 -8.99 -10.57 24.79
CA ILE A 268 -9.15 -11.90 25.40
C ILE A 268 -7.94 -12.30 26.23
N SER A 269 -6.74 -11.78 25.92
CA SER A 269 -5.54 -11.97 26.74
C SER A 269 -5.73 -11.58 28.21
N SER A 270 -6.76 -10.79 28.53
CA SER A 270 -7.11 -10.47 29.92
C SER A 270 -8.07 -11.45 30.61
N CYS A 271 -8.66 -12.41 29.89
CA CYS A 271 -9.84 -13.14 30.38
C CYS A 271 -9.68 -14.65 30.52
N THR A 272 -8.89 -15.35 29.70
CA THR A 272 -8.92 -16.82 29.71
C THR A 272 -7.61 -17.45 29.24
N ASP A 273 -7.04 -18.34 30.06
CA ASP A 273 -5.90 -19.20 29.68
C ASP A 273 -6.30 -20.28 28.64
N ASP A 274 -7.60 -20.51 28.47
CA ASP A 274 -8.14 -21.58 27.64
C ASP A 274 -8.08 -21.32 26.13
N GLY A 275 -7.67 -20.14 25.67
CA GLY A 275 -7.71 -19.79 24.25
C GLY A 275 -9.13 -19.69 23.67
N ILE A 276 -9.24 -19.49 22.35
CA ILE A 276 -10.52 -19.23 21.65
C ILE A 276 -10.75 -20.29 20.58
N THR A 277 -11.96 -20.82 20.47
CA THR A 277 -12.34 -21.73 19.38
C THR A 277 -12.55 -20.97 18.06
N ILE A 278 -12.49 -21.66 16.93
CA ILE A 278 -12.69 -21.03 15.61
C ILE A 278 -14.12 -20.46 15.47
N ASP A 279 -15.12 -21.14 16.02
CA ASP A 279 -16.50 -20.68 15.97
C ASP A 279 -16.70 -19.41 16.81
N ASP A 280 -16.14 -19.38 18.03
CA ASP A 280 -16.14 -18.19 18.87
C ASP A 280 -15.44 -17.01 18.20
N LEU A 281 -14.36 -17.26 17.46
CA LEU A 281 -13.66 -16.24 16.69
C LEU A 281 -14.58 -15.58 15.66
N ILE A 282 -15.37 -16.37 14.94
CA ILE A 282 -16.32 -15.86 13.92
C ILE A 282 -17.40 -14.99 14.58
N ASP A 283 -17.87 -15.38 15.76
CA ASP A 283 -18.81 -14.58 16.54
C ASP A 283 -18.20 -13.25 17.00
N GLN A 284 -16.93 -13.26 17.44
CA GLN A 284 -16.21 -12.04 17.82
C GLN A 284 -15.97 -11.12 16.62
N LEU A 285 -15.67 -11.66 15.45
CA LEU A 285 -15.56 -10.89 14.20
C LEU A 285 -16.90 -10.21 13.85
N THR A 286 -18.02 -10.92 14.05
CA THR A 286 -19.36 -10.38 13.84
C THR A 286 -19.67 -9.24 14.82
N LYS A 287 -19.25 -9.36 16.10
CA LYS A 287 -19.35 -8.28 17.11
C LYS A 287 -18.53 -7.04 16.72
N LEU A 288 -17.42 -7.21 15.99
CA LEU A 288 -16.62 -6.11 15.42
C LEU A 288 -17.17 -5.53 14.10
N ASN A 289 -18.41 -5.88 13.72
CA ASN A 289 -19.05 -5.50 12.45
C ASN A 289 -18.38 -6.07 11.19
N ILE A 290 -17.55 -7.10 11.31
CA ILE A 290 -17.01 -7.84 10.17
C ILE A 290 -17.99 -8.96 9.83
N ARG A 291 -19.04 -8.60 9.11
CA ARG A 291 -20.08 -9.54 8.67
C ARG A 291 -19.64 -10.27 7.41
N ASN A 292 -20.13 -11.50 7.23
CA ASN A 292 -19.85 -12.35 6.06
C ASN A 292 -18.35 -12.64 5.86
N PHE A 293 -17.64 -12.93 6.95
CA PHE A 293 -16.29 -13.46 6.85
C PHE A 293 -16.31 -14.73 5.99
N ARG A 294 -15.43 -14.77 4.99
CA ARG A 294 -15.29 -15.87 4.02
C ARG A 294 -13.81 -16.08 3.72
N PRO A 295 -13.18 -17.17 4.18
CA PRO A 295 -11.76 -17.43 3.95
C PRO A 295 -11.42 -17.54 2.46
N GLU A 296 -12.39 -17.91 1.62
CA GLU A 296 -12.21 -18.03 0.17
C GLU A 296 -11.95 -16.68 -0.50
N LEU A 297 -12.51 -15.59 0.04
CA LEU A 297 -12.25 -14.23 -0.46
C LEU A 297 -10.82 -13.74 -0.14
N LEU A 298 -10.14 -14.43 0.77
CA LEU A 298 -8.75 -14.22 1.14
C LEU A 298 -7.81 -15.22 0.43
N GLY A 299 -8.37 -16.19 -0.31
CA GLY A 299 -7.60 -17.20 -1.03
C GLY A 299 -7.34 -18.49 -0.25
N TYR A 300 -7.97 -18.68 0.90
CA TYR A 300 -7.83 -19.89 1.73
C TYR A 300 -9.02 -20.83 1.52
N LYS A 301 -8.80 -22.14 1.67
CA LYS A 301 -9.86 -23.13 1.45
C LYS A 301 -10.83 -23.22 2.62
N THR A 302 -10.30 -23.12 3.83
CA THR A 302 -11.06 -23.24 5.08
C THR A 302 -10.63 -22.16 6.07
N SER A 303 -11.43 -21.95 7.13
CA SER A 303 -11.07 -21.04 8.22
C SER A 303 -9.82 -21.51 8.98
N GLU A 304 -9.65 -22.83 9.10
CA GLU A 304 -8.48 -23.47 9.73
C GLU A 304 -7.19 -23.16 8.94
N ASP A 305 -7.24 -23.33 7.61
CA ASP A 305 -6.14 -23.02 6.69
C ASP A 305 -5.74 -21.53 6.78
N TRP A 306 -6.74 -20.64 6.83
CA TRP A 306 -6.50 -19.21 7.02
C TRP A 306 -5.81 -18.88 8.35
N ILE A 307 -6.23 -19.51 9.45
CA ILE A 307 -5.65 -19.30 10.79
C ILE A 307 -4.22 -19.85 10.84
N ALA A 308 -4.01 -21.06 10.32
CA ALA A 308 -2.69 -21.69 10.27
C ALA A 308 -1.68 -20.88 9.44
N ALA A 309 -2.14 -20.21 8.38
CA ALA A 309 -1.32 -19.33 7.56
C ALA A 309 -0.98 -17.97 8.20
N GLN A 310 -1.60 -17.61 9.33
CA GLN A 310 -1.28 -16.36 10.01
C GLN A 310 0.13 -16.41 10.61
N PRO A 311 0.87 -15.29 10.57
CA PRO A 311 2.22 -15.27 11.12
C PRO A 311 2.21 -15.45 12.64
N LYS A 312 3.14 -16.26 13.16
CA LYS A 312 3.28 -16.60 14.60
C LYS A 312 3.36 -15.39 15.55
N LYS A 313 3.72 -14.21 15.02
CA LYS A 313 3.74 -12.94 15.76
C LYS A 313 2.34 -12.37 16.06
N LEU A 314 1.32 -12.79 15.32
CA LEU A 314 -0.06 -12.33 15.49
C LEU A 314 -0.86 -13.28 16.39
N LEU A 315 -0.67 -14.59 16.21
CA LEU A 315 -1.37 -15.61 16.97
C LEU A 315 -0.56 -16.90 17.02
N VAL A 316 -0.88 -17.74 17.99
CA VAL A 316 -0.42 -19.13 18.07
C VAL A 316 -1.65 -20.02 17.90
N TYR A 317 -1.63 -20.92 16.91
CA TYR A 317 -2.74 -21.83 16.63
C TYR A 317 -2.37 -23.24 17.05
N ASP A 318 -3.16 -23.81 17.96
CA ASP A 318 -3.09 -25.22 18.35
C ASP A 318 -4.01 -26.03 17.45
N ILE A 319 -3.42 -26.76 16.50
CA ILE A 319 -4.13 -27.57 15.51
C ILE A 319 -4.87 -28.73 16.19
N LYS A 320 -4.32 -29.32 17.26
CA LYS A 320 -4.90 -30.49 17.93
C LYS A 320 -6.19 -30.13 18.64
N ASN A 321 -6.14 -29.05 19.42
CA ASN A 321 -7.29 -28.59 20.18
C ASN A 321 -8.19 -27.62 19.40
N LYS A 322 -7.77 -27.22 18.19
CA LYS A 322 -8.43 -26.19 17.36
C LYS A 322 -8.66 -24.88 18.12
N ARG A 323 -7.67 -24.48 18.90
CA ARG A 323 -7.71 -23.28 19.76
C ARG A 323 -6.68 -22.25 19.32
N ILE A 324 -7.06 -20.98 19.44
CA ILE A 324 -6.25 -19.83 19.06
C ILE A 324 -5.83 -19.11 20.33
N TYR A 325 -4.53 -18.86 20.44
CA TYR A 325 -3.91 -18.20 21.58
C TYR A 325 -3.28 -16.87 21.16
N PRO A 326 -3.17 -15.92 22.10
CA PRO A 326 -2.44 -14.69 21.88
C PRO A 326 -0.95 -14.97 21.62
N PRO A 327 -0.24 -14.03 20.95
CA PRO A 327 1.18 -14.21 20.66
C PRO A 327 1.99 -14.31 21.96
N GLY A 328 2.95 -15.25 21.98
CA GLY A 328 3.80 -15.50 23.15
C GLY A 328 3.29 -16.59 24.10
N PHE A 329 2.12 -17.19 23.83
CA PHE A 329 1.68 -18.38 24.56
C PHE A 329 2.60 -19.56 24.22
N ASN A 330 3.22 -20.17 25.25
CA ASN A 330 4.06 -21.35 25.11
C ASN A 330 3.16 -22.59 25.05
N LEU A 331 2.93 -23.10 23.85
CA LEU A 331 2.49 -24.49 23.70
C LEU A 331 3.68 -25.39 24.01
N GLU A 332 3.52 -26.32 24.94
CA GLU A 332 4.53 -27.34 25.21
C GLU A 332 4.85 -28.07 23.90
N SER A 333 6.15 -28.07 23.57
CA SER A 333 6.70 -27.90 22.23
C SER A 333 6.59 -29.07 21.25
N ASP A 334 5.81 -30.10 21.53
CA ASP A 334 5.99 -31.39 20.82
C ASP A 334 5.23 -31.51 19.49
N ASP A 335 4.45 -30.50 19.07
CA ASP A 335 3.56 -30.64 17.90
C ASP A 335 3.41 -29.41 17.00
N PHE A 336 4.51 -28.73 16.67
CA PHE A 336 4.49 -27.72 15.60
C PHE A 336 4.89 -28.34 14.26
N ILE A 337 3.93 -28.43 13.33
CA ILE A 337 4.17 -28.69 11.89
C ILE A 337 4.65 -27.39 11.22
#